data_AF-A0A8K1DCC2-F1
#
_entry.id   AF-A0A8K1DCC2-F1
#
_cell.length_a   1.000
_cell.length_b   1.000
_cell.length_c   1.000
_cell.angle_alpha   90.00
_cell.angle_beta   90.00
_cell.angle_gamma   90.00
#
_symmetry.space_group_name_H-M   'P 1'
#
loop_
_entity.id
_entity.type
_entity.pdbx_description
1 polymer ?
#
loop_
_entity_poly.entity_id
_entity_poly.type
_entity_poly.pdbx_seq_one_letter_code
_entity_poly.pdbx_strand_id
1 'polypeptide(L)' 'MMFEWLGMKNNDSASFAVAKKIEDAVYGVVNEGNKTKDIGGNKTTKEFTHQVISKLI' A
#
# COMPACT_ATOMS: atom_id res chain seq x y z
N MET A 1 6.77 -3.88 -4.54
CA MET A 1 8.23 -3.64 -4.68
C MET A 1 9.00 -3.41 -3.35
N MET A 2 10.34 -3.52 -3.39
CA MET A 2 11.32 -3.82 -2.32
C MET A 2 11.09 -5.15 -1.60
N PHE A 3 9.90 -5.39 -1.04
CA PHE A 3 9.53 -6.72 -0.53
C PHE A 3 9.47 -7.77 -1.64
N GLU A 4 8.97 -7.42 -2.83
CA GLU A 4 9.04 -8.34 -3.98
C GLU A 4 10.48 -8.64 -4.39
N TRP A 5 11.36 -7.63 -4.38
CA TRP A 5 12.78 -7.83 -4.67
C TRP A 5 13.45 -8.73 -3.62
N LEU A 6 13.14 -8.54 -2.34
CA LEU A 6 13.61 -9.44 -1.26
C LEU A 6 13.09 -10.86 -1.45
N GLY A 7 11.82 -11.01 -1.84
CA GLY A 7 11.21 -12.28 -2.19
C GLY A 7 11.94 -12.96 -3.35
N MET A 8 12.23 -12.22 -4.42
CA MET A 8 12.99 -12.73 -5.57
C MET A 8 14.44 -13.11 -5.19
N LYS A 9 15.10 -12.25 -4.40
CA LYS A 9 16.51 -12.43 -4.03
C LYS A 9 16.74 -13.63 -3.12
N ASN A 10 15.79 -13.90 -2.21
CA ASN A 10 15.92 -14.93 -1.18
C ASN A 10 14.96 -16.12 -1.36
N ASN A 11 14.16 -16.13 -2.43
CA ASN A 11 13.05 -17.07 -2.62
C ASN A 11 12.08 -17.11 -1.43
N ASP A 12 11.77 -15.92 -0.88
CA ASP A 12 10.94 -15.77 0.31
C ASP A 12 9.48 -15.46 -0.05
N SER A 13 8.63 -16.48 0.09
CA SER A 13 7.18 -16.38 -0.12
C SER A 13 6.48 -15.38 0.80
N ALA A 14 6.98 -15.16 2.02
CA ALA A 14 6.38 -14.22 2.96
C ALA A 14 6.58 -12.78 2.50
N SER A 15 7.77 -12.46 2.00
CA SER A 15 8.05 -11.15 1.39
C SER A 15 7.14 -10.85 0.20
N PHE A 16 6.85 -11.84 -0.67
CA PHE A 16 5.87 -11.66 -1.74
C PHE A 16 4.45 -11.41 -1.23
N ALA A 17 4.01 -12.16 -0.22
CA ALA A 17 2.68 -12.00 0.36
C ALA A 17 2.49 -10.61 0.98
N VAL A 18 3.50 -10.13 1.72
CA VAL A 18 3.48 -8.78 2.31
C VAL A 18 3.48 -7.70 1.23
N ALA A 19 4.30 -7.86 0.18
CA ALA A 19 4.32 -6.91 -0.92
C ALA A 19 2.94 -6.73 -1.56
N LYS A 20 2.30 -7.85 -1.92
CA LYS A 20 0.97 -7.85 -2.52
C LYS A 20 -0.06 -7.20 -1.59
N LYS A 21 -0.04 -7.53 -0.29
CA LYS A 21 -0.97 -6.97 0.69
C LYS A 21 -0.85 -5.44 0.80
N ILE A 22 0.37 -4.91 0.77
CA ILE A 22 0.62 -3.47 0.80
C ILE A 22 0.12 -2.80 -0.49
N GLU A 23 0.40 -3.39 -1.64
CA GLU A 23 -0.04 -2.86 -2.94
C GLU A 23 -1.57 -2.84 -3.06
N ASP A 24 -2.22 -3.94 -2.69
CA ASP A 24 -3.69 -4.04 -2.68
C ASP A 24 -4.33 -3.00 -1.74
N ALA A 25 -3.75 -2.79 -0.55
CA ALA A 25 -4.24 -1.80 0.41
C ALA A 25 -4.12 -0.37 -0.14
N VAL A 26 -2.95 0.00 -0.68
CA VAL A 26 -2.74 1.34 -1.25
C VAL A 26 -3.66 1.57 -2.45
N TYR A 27 -3.74 0.58 -3.37
CA TYR A 27 -4.60 0.67 -4.54
C TYR A 27 -6.07 0.81 -4.14
N GLY A 28 -6.53 0.02 -3.15
CA GLY A 28 -7.89 0.08 -2.63
C GLY A 28 -8.26 1.47 -2.08
N VAL A 29 -7.39 2.07 -1.26
CA VAL A 29 -7.62 3.42 -0.71
C VAL A 29 -7.76 4.45 -1.84
N VAL A 30 -6.87 4.40 -2.83
CA VAL A 30 -6.92 5.33 -3.98
C VAL A 30 -8.18 5.12 -4.82
N ASN A 31 -8.59 3.87 -5.05
CA ASN A 31 -9.78 3.52 -5.84
C ASN A 31 -11.09 3.95 -5.15
N GLU A 32 -11.10 4.00 -3.81
CA GLU A 32 -12.20 4.53 -3.00
C GLU A 32 -12.27 6.06 -2.97
N GLY A 33 -11.38 6.75 -3.70
CA GLY A 33 -11.34 8.21 -3.78
C GLY A 33 -10.60 8.88 -2.63
N ASN A 34 -10.03 8.10 -1.70
CA ASN A 34 -9.21 8.62 -0.62
C ASN A 34 -7.82 8.94 -1.14
N LYS A 35 -7.63 10.19 -1.56
CA LYS A 35 -6.45 10.64 -2.31
C LYS A 35 -5.80 11.84 -1.64
N THR A 36 -4.49 11.98 -1.81
CA THR A 36 -3.74 13.17 -1.43
C THR A 36 -3.85 14.25 -2.50
N LYS A 37 -3.44 15.48 -2.15
CA LYS A 37 -3.64 16.67 -3.00
C LYS A 37 -2.99 16.58 -4.38
N ASP A 38 -1.82 15.96 -4.47
CA ASP A 38 -1.03 15.78 -5.70
C ASP A 38 -1.73 14.88 -6.73
N ILE A 39 -2.56 13.94 -6.29
CA ILE A 39 -3.34 13.04 -7.14
C ILE A 39 -4.84 13.39 -7.16
N GLY A 40 -5.18 14.65 -6.90
CA GLY A 40 -6.54 15.19 -7.05
C GLY A 40 -7.48 14.92 -5.87
N GLY A 41 -6.96 14.61 -4.69
CA GLY A 41 -7.75 14.49 -3.47
C GLY A 41 -7.53 15.65 -2.49
N ASN A 42 -7.97 15.45 -1.25
CA ASN A 42 -7.87 16.45 -0.19
C ASN A 42 -7.34 15.90 1.14
N LYS A 43 -6.99 14.60 1.18
CA LYS A 43 -6.45 13.98 2.39
C LYS A 43 -5.03 14.46 2.65
N THR A 44 -4.72 14.71 3.91
CA THR A 44 -3.34 14.88 4.36
C THR A 44 -2.60 13.55 4.30
N THR A 45 -1.26 13.61 4.30
CA THR A 45 -0.41 12.41 4.37
C THR A 45 -0.78 11.52 5.56
N LYS A 46 -1.07 12.11 6.72
CA LYS A 46 -1.45 11.35 7.93
C LYS A 46 -2.77 10.62 7.76
N GLU A 47 -3.80 11.28 7.22
CA GLU A 47 -5.11 10.67 6.99
C GLU A 47 -5.04 9.56 5.95
N PHE A 48 -4.31 9.78 4.84
CA PHE A 48 -4.12 8.75 3.83
C PHE A 48 -3.41 7.53 4.40
N THR A 49 -2.31 7.73 5.15
CA THR A 49 -1.59 6.64 5.83
C THR A 49 -2.50 5.88 6.80
N HIS A 50 -3.34 6.57 7.56
CA HIS A 50 -4.27 5.92 8.49
C HIS A 50 -5.24 4.99 7.76
N GLN A 51 -5.74 5.42 6.59
CA GLN A 51 -6.61 4.59 5.77
C GLN A 51 -5.88 3.39 5.18
N VAL A 52 -4.65 3.56 4.71
CA VAL A 52 -3.84 2.43 4.22
C VAL A 52 -3.64 1.40 5.34
N ILE A 53 -3.28 1.85 6.54
CA ILE A 53 -3.11 0.97 7.71
C ILE A 53 -4.42 0.25 8.04
N SER A 54 -5.58 0.92 7.99
CA SER A 54 -6.87 0.28 8.25
C SER A 54 -7.25 -0.85 7.27
N LYS A 55 -6.64 -0.89 6.08
CA LYS A 55 -6.82 -1.99 5.12
C LYS A 55 -5.81 -3.13 5.29
N LEU A 56 -4.78 -2.92 6.10
CA LEU A 56 -3.75 -3.93 6.39
C LEU A 56 -4.07 -4.79 7.62
N ILE A 57 -4.96 -4.32 8.50
CA ILE A 57 -5.35 -4.99 9.75
C ILE A 57 -6.65 -5.73 9.51
#